data_AF-A0A0K1JUZ3-F1
#
_entry.id   AF-A0A0K1JUZ3-F1
#
_cell.length_a   1.000
_cell.length_b   1.000
_cell.length_c   1.000
_cell.angle_alpha   90.00
_cell.angle_beta   90.00
_cell.angle_gamma   90.00
#
_symmetry.space_group_name_H-M   'P 1'
#
loop_
_entity.id
_entity.type
_entity.pdbx_description
1 polymer ?
#
loop_
_entity_poly.entity_id
_entity_poly.type
_entity_poly.pdbx_seq_one_letter_code
_entity_poly.pdbx_strand_id
1 'polypeptide(L)'
;MSGLTPVLTNFLKLCGLRQSRIDNCDLNTRLYHDLGIYGEVAEGCMEVLVDDYQVDMTNFDFKTYFPLEFPGKTGVSRFLLWQIPFARRIVECKADYSPLTLGMIEAIIHSKQWPESPRV
;
A
#
# COMPACT_ATOMS: atom_id res chain seq x y z
N MET A 1 -24.10 -10.62 1.49
CA MET A 1 -22.83 -11.12 2.05
C MET A 1 -21.76 -10.85 1.01
N SER A 2 -21.10 -9.71 1.09
CA SER A 2 -20.07 -9.31 0.12
C SER A 2 -18.73 -9.58 0.77
N GLY A 3 -18.34 -10.85 0.85
CA GLY A 3 -17.02 -11.23 1.37
C GLY A 3 -15.92 -10.80 0.40
N LEU A 4 -14.74 -10.48 0.93
CA LEU A 4 -13.54 -10.30 0.11
C LEU A 4 -13.25 -11.56 -0.72
N THR A 5 -12.70 -11.36 -1.90
CA THR A 5 -12.26 -12.50 -2.71
C THR A 5 -11.12 -13.26 -2.03
N PRO A 6 -10.91 -14.54 -2.38
CA PRO A 6 -9.79 -15.32 -1.85
C PRO A 6 -8.43 -14.68 -2.15
N VAL A 7 -8.32 -13.99 -3.29
CA VAL A 7 -7.11 -13.28 -3.72
C VAL A 7 -6.78 -12.14 -2.77
N LEU A 8 -7.76 -11.26 -2.49
CA LEU A 8 -7.58 -10.16 -1.53
C LEU A 8 -7.35 -10.66 -0.11
N THR A 9 -8.05 -11.71 0.30
CA THR A 9 -7.85 -12.35 1.61
C THR A 9 -6.41 -12.85 1.75
N ASN A 10 -5.85 -13.47 0.70
CA ASN A 10 -4.47 -13.94 0.70
C ASN A 10 -3.47 -12.77 0.74
N PHE A 11 -3.69 -11.75 -0.10
CA PHE A 11 -2.87 -10.53 -0.11
C PHE A 11 -2.80 -9.89 1.29
N LEU A 12 -3.94 -9.72 1.97
CA LEU A 12 -3.98 -9.13 3.30
C LEU A 12 -3.27 -9.98 4.36
N LYS A 13 -3.30 -11.32 4.21
CA LYS A 13 -2.53 -12.21 5.09
C LYS A 13 -1.03 -12.07 4.87
N LEU A 14 -0.58 -11.95 3.63
CA LEU A 14 0.84 -11.72 3.29
C LEU A 14 1.31 -10.36 3.82
N CYS A 15 0.44 -9.35 3.78
CA CYS A 15 0.62 -8.05 4.47
C CYS A 15 0.64 -8.12 6.01
N GLY A 16 0.43 -9.30 6.62
CA GLY A 16 0.46 -9.48 8.07
C GLY A 16 -0.84 -9.15 8.81
N LEU A 17 -1.98 -8.99 8.11
CA LEU A 17 -3.26 -8.76 8.78
C LEU A 17 -3.83 -10.03 9.39
N ARG A 18 -4.41 -9.88 10.59
CA ARG A 18 -5.15 -10.95 11.26
C ARG A 18 -6.50 -11.18 10.59
N GLN A 19 -6.95 -12.44 10.57
CA GLN A 19 -8.25 -12.82 9.98
C GLN A 19 -9.41 -11.98 10.52
N SER A 20 -9.44 -11.69 11.83
CA SER A 20 -10.51 -10.87 12.42
C SER A 20 -10.60 -9.44 11.87
N ARG A 21 -9.49 -8.87 11.36
CA ARG A 21 -9.52 -7.58 10.65
C ARG A 21 -10.01 -7.77 9.21
N ILE A 22 -9.54 -8.82 8.54
CA ILE A 22 -9.93 -9.16 7.16
C ILE A 22 -11.44 -9.41 7.04
N ASP A 23 -12.04 -10.07 8.04
CA ASP A 23 -13.48 -10.39 8.05
C ASP A 23 -14.38 -9.14 8.07
N ASN A 24 -13.84 -8.00 8.51
CA ASN A 24 -14.54 -6.71 8.54
C ASN A 24 -14.20 -5.81 7.34
N CYS A 25 -13.38 -6.28 6.41
CA CYS A 25 -12.98 -5.52 5.24
C CYS A 25 -13.93 -5.77 4.06
N ASP A 26 -14.05 -4.77 3.20
CA ASP A 26 -14.76 -4.80 1.92
C ASP A 26 -13.89 -4.17 0.81
N LEU A 27 -14.40 -4.13 -0.43
CA LEU A 27 -13.66 -3.55 -1.56
C LEU A 27 -13.42 -2.04 -1.42
N ASN A 28 -14.19 -1.33 -0.58
CA ASN A 28 -14.03 0.10 -0.34
C ASN A 28 -13.02 0.40 0.77
N THR A 29 -12.63 -0.61 1.54
CA THR A 29 -11.68 -0.48 2.65
C THR A 29 -10.33 0.02 2.13
N ARG A 30 -9.80 1.08 2.76
CA ARG A 30 -8.57 1.76 2.36
C ARG A 30 -7.39 1.31 3.20
N LEU A 31 -6.26 0.98 2.56
CA LEU A 31 -5.05 0.48 3.23
C LEU A 31 -4.57 1.46 4.31
N TYR A 32 -4.34 2.73 3.96
CA TYR A 32 -3.84 3.70 4.94
C TYR A 32 -4.94 4.24 5.86
N HIS A 33 -6.07 4.66 5.30
CA HIS A 33 -7.10 5.40 6.03
C HIS A 33 -7.87 4.52 7.02
N ASP A 34 -8.27 3.32 6.60
CA ASP A 34 -9.12 2.43 7.40
C ASP A 34 -8.30 1.35 8.11
N LEU A 35 -7.30 0.77 7.43
CA LEU A 35 -6.46 -0.28 8.01
C LEU A 35 -5.24 0.26 8.76
N GLY A 36 -4.88 1.52 8.56
CA GLY A 36 -3.72 2.13 9.21
C GLY A 36 -2.40 1.52 8.74
N ILE A 37 -2.33 1.04 7.50
CA ILE A 37 -1.13 0.48 6.90
C ILE A 37 -0.29 1.62 6.31
N TYR A 38 0.92 1.80 6.82
CA TYR A 38 1.90 2.79 6.37
C TYR A 38 3.31 2.36 6.77
N GLY A 39 4.33 3.09 6.30
CA GLY A 39 5.74 2.80 6.58
C GLY A 39 6.14 1.41 6.10
N GLU A 40 6.92 0.68 6.91
CA GLU A 40 7.43 -0.67 6.60
C GLU A 40 6.31 -1.67 6.25
N VAL A 41 5.14 -1.58 6.90
CA VAL A 41 4.03 -2.50 6.59
C VAL A 41 3.45 -2.20 5.20
N ALA A 42 3.38 -0.92 4.81
CA ALA A 42 2.96 -0.56 3.46
C ALA A 42 4.02 -0.95 2.42
N GLU A 43 5.30 -0.76 2.72
CA GLU A 43 6.41 -1.22 1.87
C GLU A 43 6.32 -2.73 1.65
N GLY A 44 6.21 -3.53 2.71
CA GLY A 44 6.04 -4.98 2.60
C GLY A 44 4.78 -5.39 1.83
N CYS A 45 3.67 -4.66 1.97
CA CYS A 45 2.49 -4.89 1.13
C CYS A 45 2.75 -4.62 -0.36
N MET A 46 3.52 -3.58 -0.69
CA MET A 46 3.88 -3.29 -2.08
C MET A 46 4.88 -4.32 -2.62
N GLU A 47 5.82 -4.79 -1.79
CA GLU A 47 6.73 -5.89 -2.15
C GLU A 47 5.96 -7.17 -2.48
N VAL A 48 4.92 -7.52 -1.70
CA VAL A 48 4.03 -8.65 -2.02
C VAL A 48 3.37 -8.50 -3.40
N LEU A 49 2.97 -7.28 -3.79
CA LEU A 49 2.41 -7.06 -5.14
C LEU A 49 3.44 -7.37 -6.23
N VAL A 50 4.70 -7.03 -6.02
CA VAL A 50 5.78 -7.28 -6.97
C VAL A 50 6.18 -8.76 -6.97
N ASP A 51 6.47 -9.33 -5.81
CA ASP A 51 7.10 -10.64 -5.68
C ASP A 51 6.09 -11.79 -5.85
N ASP A 52 4.95 -11.73 -5.13
CA ASP A 52 3.92 -12.79 -5.18
C ASP A 52 2.96 -12.60 -6.36
N TYR A 53 2.65 -11.35 -6.70
CA TYR A 53 1.67 -11.04 -7.74
C TYR A 53 2.27 -10.52 -9.05
N GLN A 54 3.58 -10.31 -9.16
CA GLN A 54 4.25 -9.87 -10.40
C GLN A 54 3.60 -8.62 -11.01
N VAL A 55 3.16 -7.71 -10.16
CA VAL A 55 2.59 -6.42 -10.58
C VAL A 55 3.71 -5.50 -11.04
N ASP A 56 3.54 -4.92 -12.23
CA ASP A 56 4.39 -3.84 -12.68
C ASP A 56 4.09 -2.55 -11.89
N MET A 57 5.06 -2.14 -11.07
CA MET A 57 4.99 -0.95 -10.23
C MET A 57 5.67 0.27 -10.86
N THR A 58 6.01 0.25 -12.16
CA THR A 58 6.72 1.35 -12.84
C THR A 58 6.01 2.70 -12.68
N ASN A 59 4.68 2.70 -12.67
CA ASN A 59 3.85 3.91 -12.52
C ASN A 59 3.41 4.21 -11.08
N PHE A 60 3.90 3.43 -10.10
CA PHE A 60 3.52 3.60 -8.70
C PHE A 60 4.34 4.71 -8.03
N ASP A 61 3.66 5.67 -7.41
CA ASP A 61 4.28 6.65 -6.51
C ASP A 61 3.79 6.44 -5.08
N PHE A 62 4.67 5.92 -4.23
CA PHE A 62 4.38 5.66 -2.82
C PHE A 62 3.89 6.90 -2.07
N LYS A 63 4.44 8.07 -2.39
CA LYS A 63 4.13 9.34 -1.71
C LYS A 63 2.69 9.80 -1.94
N THR A 64 2.08 9.32 -3.02
CA THR A 64 0.69 9.65 -3.36
C THR A 64 -0.29 8.94 -2.43
N TYR A 65 0.05 7.75 -1.92
CA TYR A 65 -0.87 6.89 -1.17
C TYR A 65 -0.52 6.75 0.31
N PHE A 66 0.76 6.95 0.66
CA PHE A 66 1.27 6.69 2.01
C PHE A 66 2.19 7.81 2.48
N PRO A 67 2.21 8.08 3.80
CA PRO A 67 3.17 9.00 4.37
C PRO A 67 4.59 8.45 4.30
N LEU A 68 5.53 9.33 3.92
CA LEU A 68 6.97 9.11 4.04
C LEU A 68 7.39 9.23 5.50
N GLU A 69 7.08 8.25 6.33
CA GLU A 69 7.67 8.18 7.66
C GLU A 69 9.10 7.64 7.59
N PHE A 70 10.07 8.37 8.15
CA PHE A 70 11.39 7.84 8.54
C PHE A 70 11.79 8.40 9.92
N PRO A 71 12.59 7.71 10.76
CA PRO A 71 12.98 6.29 10.78
C PRO A 71 12.72 5.60 12.15
N GLY A 72 12.54 4.28 12.15
CA GLY A 72 12.32 3.54 13.39
C GLY A 72 12.51 2.03 13.34
N LYS A 73 13.61 1.55 12.71
CA LYS A 73 14.19 0.19 12.80
C LYS A 73 13.81 -0.85 11.72
N THR A 74 14.27 -0.70 10.48
CA THR A 74 14.67 -1.87 9.65
C THR A 74 15.56 -1.46 8.49
N GLY A 75 16.41 -2.39 8.02
CA GLY A 75 17.56 -2.11 7.14
C GLY A 75 17.22 -1.62 5.72
N VAL A 76 15.97 -1.69 5.29
CA VAL A 76 15.52 -1.34 3.92
C VAL A 76 15.40 0.17 3.72
N SER A 77 15.23 0.93 4.82
CA SER A 77 15.16 2.39 4.86
C SER A 77 16.34 3.13 4.21
N ARG A 78 17.49 2.46 4.07
CA ARG A 78 18.73 3.11 3.63
C ARG A 78 18.77 3.37 2.12
N PHE A 79 18.03 2.59 1.33
CA PHE A 79 18.07 2.73 -0.14
C PHE A 79 17.15 3.85 -0.63
N LEU A 80 15.95 3.97 -0.03
CA LEU A 80 14.96 5.01 -0.38
C LEU A 80 15.41 6.43 0.01
N LEU A 81 16.23 6.57 1.07
CA LEU A 81 16.75 7.85 1.53
C LEU A 81 17.89 8.43 0.66
N TRP A 82 18.60 7.63 -0.15
CA TRP A 82 19.73 8.14 -0.94
C TRP A 82 19.28 9.16 -2.00
N GLN A 83 18.06 9.01 -2.53
CA GLN A 83 17.57 9.82 -3.65
C GLN A 83 16.92 11.16 -3.25
N ILE A 84 16.79 11.50 -1.96
CA ILE A 84 16.00 12.68 -1.54
C ILE A 84 16.77 13.56 -0.55
N PRO A 85 17.37 14.68 -1.00
CA PRO A 85 18.21 15.55 -0.16
C PRO A 85 17.46 16.41 0.89
N PHE A 86 16.13 16.30 1.03
CA PHE A 86 15.33 17.20 1.88
C PHE A 86 14.19 16.52 2.66
N ALA A 87 14.37 15.28 3.12
CA ALA A 87 13.39 14.62 3.99
C ALA A 87 13.46 15.17 5.44
N ARG A 88 13.08 16.44 5.64
CA ARG A 88 12.89 17.04 6.97
C ARG A 88 11.42 17.41 7.16
N ARG A 89 10.68 16.45 7.71
CA ARG A 89 9.49 16.67 8.54
C ARG A 89 8.31 17.36 7.85
N ILE A 90 7.56 16.61 7.05
CA ILE A 90 6.19 16.99 6.70
C ILE A 90 5.28 16.01 7.44
N VAL A 91 4.56 16.51 8.44
CA VAL A 91 3.44 15.79 9.06
C VAL A 91 2.24 16.14 8.19
N GLU A 92 2.01 15.37 7.12
CA GLU A 92 0.87 15.55 6.24
C GLU A 92 -0.37 14.88 6.86
N CYS A 93 -1.53 15.52 6.72
CA CYS A 93 -2.77 15.00 7.27
C CYS A 93 -3.20 13.77 6.48
N LYS A 94 -3.87 12.79 7.12
CA LYS A 94 -4.38 11.59 6.42
C LYS A 94 -5.20 11.92 5.18
N ALA A 95 -5.94 13.03 5.20
CA ALA A 95 -6.78 13.51 4.09
C ALA A 95 -5.99 13.92 2.84
N ASP A 96 -4.68 14.17 2.95
CA ASP A 96 -3.84 14.60 1.84
C ASP A 96 -3.41 13.43 0.94
N TYR A 97 -3.56 12.17 1.42
CA TYR A 97 -3.18 10.96 0.69
C TYR A 97 -4.34 10.35 -0.09
N SER A 98 -4.06 9.97 -1.33
CA SER A 98 -5.04 9.30 -2.18
C SER A 98 -5.49 7.96 -1.56
N PRO A 99 -6.81 7.68 -1.54
CA PRO A 99 -7.32 6.47 -0.94
C PRO A 99 -6.98 5.25 -1.81
N LEU A 100 -6.10 4.39 -1.32
CA LEU A 100 -5.81 3.09 -1.95
C LEU A 100 -6.75 2.02 -1.39
N THR A 101 -7.81 1.68 -2.15
CA THR A 101 -8.84 0.72 -1.71
C THR A 101 -8.48 -0.72 -2.07
N LEU A 102 -9.08 -1.70 -1.38
CA LEU A 102 -8.91 -3.11 -1.72
C LEU A 102 -9.43 -3.46 -3.12
N GLY A 103 -10.47 -2.77 -3.61
CA GLY A 103 -10.93 -2.93 -4.99
C GLY A 103 -9.89 -2.48 -6.02
N MET A 104 -9.11 -1.44 -5.73
CA MET A 104 -7.98 -1.05 -6.58
C MET A 104 -6.89 -2.12 -6.56
N ILE A 105 -6.54 -2.63 -5.39
CA ILE A 105 -5.54 -3.71 -5.25
C ILE A 105 -5.95 -4.95 -6.03
N GLU A 106 -7.22 -5.35 -5.95
CA GLU A 106 -7.74 -6.47 -6.73
C GLU A 106 -7.59 -6.23 -8.24
N ALA A 107 -8.01 -5.06 -8.72
CA ALA A 107 -7.87 -4.69 -10.11
C ALA A 107 -6.40 -4.73 -10.57
N ILE A 108 -5.47 -4.23 -9.74
CA ILE A 108 -4.03 -4.24 -9.99
C ILE A 108 -3.47 -5.67 -10.04
N ILE A 109 -3.88 -6.54 -9.12
CA ILE A 109 -3.46 -7.95 -9.12
C ILE A 109 -3.94 -8.67 -10.39
N HIS A 110 -5.15 -8.34 -10.86
CA HIS A 110 -5.71 -8.92 -12.08
C HIS A 110 -5.07 -8.36 -13.35
N SER A 111 -4.83 -7.05 -13.42
CA SER A 111 -4.18 -6.39 -14.57
C SER A 111 -2.68 -6.66 -14.64
N LYS A 112 -2.06 -7.05 -13.52
CA LYS A 112 -0.60 -7.15 -13.34
C LYS A 112 0.13 -5.83 -13.59
N GLN A 113 -0.58 -4.72 -13.53
CA GLN A 113 -0.05 -3.40 -13.86
C GLN A 113 -0.66 -2.35 -12.94
N TRP A 114 0.19 -1.50 -12.37
CA TRP A 114 -0.27 -0.30 -11.69
C TRP A 114 -0.90 0.65 -12.72
N PRO A 115 -2.14 1.11 -12.52
CA PRO A 115 -2.79 2.02 -13.46
C PRO A 115 -1.98 3.31 -13.55
N GLU A 116 -1.85 3.87 -14.76
CA GLU A 116 -1.27 5.20 -14.92
C GLU A 116 -2.01 6.18 -14.00
N SER A 117 -1.28 6.89 -13.15
CA SER A 117 -1.86 7.94 -12.30
C SER A 117 -2.69 8.85 -13.21
N PRO A 118 -3.96 9.16 -12.87
CA PRO A 118 -4.71 10.13 -13.64
C PRO A 118 -3.89 11.42 -13.67
N ARG A 119 -3.53 11.87 -14.87
CA ARG A 119 -2.92 13.18 -15.08
C ARG A 119 -3.94 14.19 -14.55
N VAL A 120 -3.67 14.75 -13.37
CA VAL A 120 -4.41 15.91 -12.84
C VAL A 120 -3.99 17.14 -13.63
#